data_AF-A0A963UBT7-F1
#
_entry.id   AF-A0A963UBT7-F1
#
_cell.length_a   1.000
_cell.length_b   1.000
_cell.length_c   1.000
_cell.angle_alpha   90.00
_cell.angle_beta   90.00
_cell.angle_gamma   90.00
#
_symmetry.space_group_name_H-M   'P 1'
#
loop_
_entity.id
_entity.type
_entity.pdbx_description
1 polymer ?
#
loop_
_entity_poly.entity_id
_entity_poly.type
_entity_poly.pdbx_seq_one_letter_code
_entity_poly.pdbx_strand_id
1 'polypeptide(L)'
;MSMMFVDNLAREANSLGEGTFHGISEGTRIFTANGLRPVEALCAGDRIVTREGVRVLRRVWIEEHAGPAIHVKASTLGTEQPAQDMTFAAGMPVVMRQWRQRGKDARTVVPLLRLVDGVEICRGADEVLRTYTLQFDTDQVVYAAGLEVFCAGTGVDNETWFKRGNIFLS
;
A
#
# COMPACT_ATOMS: atom_id res chain seq x y z
N MET A 1 -21.51 -0.39 -16.25
CA MET A 1 -20.70 0.72 -15.72
C MET A 1 -19.73 1.11 -16.84
N SER A 2 -19.72 2.37 -17.27
CA SER A 2 -19.08 2.79 -18.52
C SER A 2 -17.57 2.52 -18.52
N MET A 3 -17.04 2.03 -19.65
CA MET A 3 -15.62 1.83 -19.95
C MET A 3 -14.78 3.09 -19.64
N MET A 4 -15.40 4.27 -19.70
CA MET A 4 -14.79 5.56 -19.37
C MET A 4 -14.34 5.71 -17.91
N PHE A 5 -14.95 5.02 -16.93
CA PHE A 5 -14.54 5.15 -15.52
C PHE A 5 -13.26 4.37 -15.21
N VAL A 6 -13.05 3.24 -15.90
CA VAL A 6 -11.85 2.40 -15.74
C VAL A 6 -10.66 3.03 -16.45
N ASP A 7 -10.88 3.57 -17.65
CA ASP A 7 -9.86 4.34 -18.38
C ASP A 7 -9.42 5.58 -17.62
N ASN A 8 -10.33 6.21 -16.85
CA ASN A 8 -9.99 7.37 -16.03
C ASN A 8 -9.11 6.99 -14.82
N LEU A 9 -9.35 5.84 -14.17
CA LEU A 9 -8.52 5.37 -13.06
C LEU A 9 -7.08 5.06 -13.49
N ALA A 10 -6.91 4.43 -14.65
CA ALA A 10 -5.61 4.13 -15.26
C ALA A 10 -4.90 5.39 -15.80
N ARG A 11 -5.63 6.31 -16.45
CA ARG A 11 -5.07 7.62 -16.87
C ARG A 11 -4.64 8.47 -15.68
N GLU A 12 -5.39 8.47 -14.59
CA GLU A 12 -5.02 9.18 -13.37
C GLU A 12 -3.91 8.47 -12.58
N ALA A 13 -3.70 7.16 -12.79
CA ALA A 13 -2.55 6.46 -12.21
C ALA A 13 -1.28 6.86 -12.96
N ASN A 14 -1.39 7.10 -14.28
CA ASN A 14 -0.40 7.76 -15.10
C ASN A 14 -0.27 9.28 -14.83
N SER A 15 -1.22 9.91 -14.14
CA SER A 15 -1.12 11.32 -13.73
C SER A 15 -0.56 11.50 -12.33
N LEU A 16 -0.17 10.41 -11.65
CA LEU A 16 0.78 10.48 -10.55
C LEU A 16 2.09 10.94 -11.16
N GLY A 17 2.34 12.25 -11.12
CA GLY A 17 3.53 12.85 -11.68
C GLY A 17 4.80 12.15 -11.17
N GLU A 18 5.88 12.29 -11.94
CA GLU A 18 7.23 12.02 -11.47
C GLU A 18 7.37 12.62 -10.05
N GLY A 19 7.60 11.76 -9.03
CA GLY A 19 7.71 12.17 -7.63
C GLY A 19 6.69 11.58 -6.66
N THR A 20 5.75 10.72 -7.08
CA THR A 20 4.91 9.97 -6.12
C THR A 20 5.65 8.70 -5.67
N PHE A 21 6.43 8.79 -4.59
CA PHE A 21 7.18 7.66 -4.02
C PHE A 21 6.25 6.71 -3.25
N HIS A 22 6.74 5.48 -3.06
CA HIS A 22 6.00 4.37 -2.47
C HIS A 22 6.82 3.68 -1.37
N GLY A 23 6.17 2.74 -0.68
CA GLY A 23 6.77 1.97 0.39
C GLY A 23 6.14 2.27 1.75
N ILE A 24 6.22 1.28 2.63
CA ILE A 24 5.59 1.30 3.95
C ILE A 24 6.44 2.19 4.86
N SER A 25 5.86 3.19 5.50
CA SER A 25 6.60 4.11 6.38
C SER A 25 7.09 3.43 7.67
N GLU A 26 8.25 3.87 8.17
CA GLU A 26 8.82 3.45 9.46
C GLU A 26 7.79 3.49 10.60
N GLY A 27 7.85 2.52 11.50
CA GLY A 27 6.92 2.37 12.63
C GLY A 27 5.60 1.66 12.26
N THR A 28 5.31 1.46 10.97
CA THR A 28 4.13 0.72 10.54
C THR A 28 4.20 -0.72 11.01
N ARG A 29 3.18 -1.18 11.74
CA ARG A 29 3.10 -2.57 12.22
C ARG A 29 2.57 -3.51 11.13
N ILE A 30 3.33 -4.57 10.88
CA ILE A 30 3.03 -5.63 9.94
C ILE A 30 2.64 -6.90 10.69
N PHE A 31 1.60 -7.56 10.19
CA PHE A 31 1.16 -8.83 10.77
C PHE A 31 2.11 -9.96 10.32
N THR A 32 2.81 -10.58 11.28
CA THR A 32 3.74 -11.69 11.01
C THR A 32 3.24 -12.97 11.67
N ALA A 33 3.82 -14.11 11.32
CA ALA A 33 3.52 -15.39 11.97
C ALA A 33 3.82 -15.38 13.48
N ASN A 34 4.63 -14.42 13.95
CA ASN A 34 5.02 -14.24 15.35
C ASN A 34 4.31 -13.04 16.00
N GLY A 35 3.23 -12.54 15.40
CA GLY A 35 2.48 -11.36 15.86
C GLY A 35 2.87 -10.08 15.12
N LEU A 36 2.35 -8.94 15.60
CA LEU A 36 2.60 -7.63 15.02
C LEU A 36 4.05 -7.20 15.27
N ARG A 37 4.78 -6.86 14.20
CA ARG A 37 6.15 -6.35 14.26
C ARG A 37 6.28 -5.06 13.45
N PRO A 38 7.10 -4.10 13.88
CA PRO A 38 7.33 -2.90 13.08
C PRO A 38 8.08 -3.25 11.79
N VAL A 39 7.80 -2.52 10.71
CA VAL A 39 8.34 -2.81 9.37
C VAL A 39 9.88 -2.75 9.33
N GLU A 40 10.47 -1.85 10.10
CA GLU A 40 11.92 -1.68 10.23
C GLU A 40 12.65 -2.84 10.91
N ALA A 41 11.91 -3.71 11.61
CA ALA A 41 12.47 -4.92 12.21
C ALA A 41 12.38 -6.14 11.27
N LEU A 42 11.75 -6.02 10.11
CA LEU A 42 11.58 -7.13 9.19
C LEU A 42 12.85 -7.41 8.40
N CYS A 43 13.12 -8.69 8.16
CA CYS A 43 14.26 -9.17 7.39
C CYS A 43 13.85 -10.27 6.41
N ALA A 44 14.67 -10.48 5.38
CA ALA A 44 14.50 -11.63 4.50
C ALA A 44 14.47 -12.93 5.30
N GLY A 45 13.52 -13.82 4.98
CA GLY A 45 13.24 -15.04 5.73
C GLY A 45 12.07 -14.92 6.72
N ASP A 46 11.66 -13.70 7.10
CA ASP A 46 10.50 -13.52 7.96
C ASP A 46 9.22 -14.03 7.33
N ARG A 47 8.33 -14.57 8.16
CA ARG A 47 7.03 -15.12 7.74
C ARG A 47 5.94 -14.08 7.96
N ILE A 48 5.45 -13.49 6.87
CA ILE A 48 4.46 -12.42 6.88
C ILE A 48 3.07 -13.01 6.63
N VAL A 49 2.08 -12.57 7.41
CA VAL A 49 0.68 -12.91 7.16
C VAL A 49 0.20 -12.01 6.03
N THR A 50 -0.13 -12.64 4.90
CA THR A 50 -0.71 -11.98 3.74
C THR A 50 -2.16 -12.44 3.58
N ARG A 51 -2.88 -11.82 2.66
CA ARG A 51 -4.23 -12.24 2.33
C ARG A 51 -4.30 -13.67 1.81
N GLU A 52 -3.29 -14.13 1.09
CA GLU A 52 -3.20 -15.49 0.54
C GLU A 52 -2.58 -16.49 1.56
N GLY A 53 -2.50 -16.10 2.83
CA GLY A 53 -1.88 -16.86 3.91
C GLY A 53 -0.45 -16.44 4.19
N VAL A 54 0.28 -17.25 4.97
CA VAL A 54 1.65 -16.91 5.37
C VAL A 54 2.62 -17.03 4.18
N ARG A 55 3.45 -16.01 3.97
CA ARG A 55 4.49 -15.98 2.92
C ARG A 55 5.85 -15.61 3.49
N VAL A 56 6.90 -16.12 2.85
CA VAL A 56 8.28 -15.81 3.23
C VAL A 56 8.68 -14.50 2.54
N LEU A 57 9.09 -13.53 3.33
CA LEU A 57 9.65 -12.27 2.85
C LEU A 57 10.99 -12.54 2.18
N ARG A 58 11.14 -12.14 0.92
CA ARG A 58 12.37 -12.38 0.15
C ARG A 58 13.36 -11.26 0.29
N ARG A 59 12.87 -10.01 0.35
CA ARG A 59 13.71 -8.83 0.47
C ARG A 59 12.96 -7.68 1.10
N VAL A 60 13.73 -6.80 1.75
CA VAL A 60 13.30 -5.48 2.20
C VAL A 60 14.23 -4.47 1.55
N TRP A 61 13.64 -3.49 0.88
CA TRP A 61 14.35 -2.32 0.37
C TRP A 61 14.03 -1.14 1.27
N ILE A 62 15.06 -0.37 1.61
CA ILE A 62 14.96 0.77 2.51
C ILE A 62 15.42 1.99 1.74
N GLU A 63 14.58 3.00 1.69
CA GLU A 63 14.85 4.25 0.98
C GLU A 63 14.37 5.43 1.82
N GLU A 64 15.01 6.59 1.64
CA GLU A 64 14.54 7.85 2.19
C GLU A 64 14.04 8.71 1.04
N HIS A 65 12.80 9.16 1.14
CA HIS A 65 12.13 9.95 0.11
C HIS A 65 11.60 11.24 0.69
N ALA A 66 11.77 12.33 -0.03
CA ALA A 66 11.14 13.61 0.29
C ALA A 66 9.94 13.86 -0.61
N GLY A 67 8.79 14.17 -0.02
CA GLY A 67 7.64 14.72 -0.73
C GLY A 67 6.32 14.35 -0.05
N PRO A 68 5.19 14.22 -0.78
CA PRO A 68 3.88 14.31 -0.16
C PRO A 68 3.59 13.14 0.79
N ALA A 69 3.34 13.49 2.04
CA ALA A 69 2.89 12.57 3.08
C ALA A 69 1.35 12.50 3.15
N ILE A 70 0.83 11.34 3.54
CA ILE A 70 -0.58 11.14 3.86
C ILE A 70 -0.71 10.75 5.32
N HIS A 71 -1.44 11.55 6.08
CA HIS A 71 -1.78 11.24 7.46
C HIS A 71 -3.12 10.53 7.50
N VAL A 72 -3.14 9.37 8.14
CA VAL A 72 -4.33 8.54 8.30
C VAL A 72 -4.62 8.43 9.78
N LYS A 73 -5.83 8.85 10.18
CA LYS A 73 -6.26 8.71 11.57
C LYS A 73 -6.32 7.24 11.97
N ALA A 74 -5.89 6.94 13.18
CA ALA A 74 -5.97 5.59 13.73
C ALA A 74 -7.38 5.01 13.65
N SER A 75 -8.41 5.82 13.93
CA SER A 75 -9.83 5.41 13.92
C SER A 75 -10.36 4.96 12.55
N THR A 76 -9.67 5.31 11.47
CA THR A 76 -10.03 4.99 10.08
C THR A 76 -9.48 3.64 9.65
N LEU A 77 -8.51 3.13 10.41
CA LEU A 77 -7.85 1.87 10.18
C LEU A 77 -8.72 0.76 10.77
N GLY A 78 -8.67 -0.44 10.19
CA GLY A 78 -9.58 -1.54 10.54
C GLY A 78 -9.47 -2.01 12.00
N THR A 79 -10.03 -3.18 12.30
CA THR A 79 -10.10 -3.73 13.67
C THR A 79 -8.75 -3.78 14.41
N GLU A 80 -7.63 -3.85 13.69
CA GLU A 80 -6.26 -3.79 14.21
C GLU A 80 -5.65 -2.37 14.10
N GLN A 81 -6.45 -1.34 14.40
CA GLN A 81 -5.99 0.03 14.30
C GLN A 81 -4.78 0.29 15.21
N PRO A 82 -3.79 1.06 14.75
CA PRO A 82 -2.68 1.49 15.57
C PRO A 82 -3.16 2.38 16.73
N ALA A 83 -2.31 2.53 17.75
CA ALA A 83 -2.60 3.38 18.90
C ALA A 83 -2.53 4.89 18.57
N GLN A 84 -1.90 5.23 17.44
CA GLN A 84 -1.66 6.60 17.01
C GLN A 84 -1.89 6.72 15.50
N ASP A 85 -2.13 7.95 15.06
CA ASP A 85 -2.23 8.26 13.63
C ASP A 85 -0.93 7.86 12.91
N MET A 86 -1.10 7.48 11.66
CA MET A 86 -0.04 6.96 10.82
C MET A 86 0.26 7.92 9.68
N THR A 87 1.54 8.06 9.34
CA THR A 87 1.97 8.76 8.14
C THR A 87 2.45 7.74 7.12
N PHE A 88 2.04 7.92 5.86
CA PHE A 88 2.39 7.06 4.74
C PHE A 88 2.87 7.90 3.55
N ALA A 89 3.66 7.28 2.67
CA ALA A 89 3.97 7.85 1.36
C ALA A 89 2.69 7.98 0.50
N ALA A 90 2.53 9.10 -0.21
CA ALA A 90 1.36 9.33 -1.06
C ALA A 90 1.12 8.25 -2.13
N GLY A 91 2.20 7.64 -2.65
CA GLY A 91 2.13 6.60 -3.67
C GLY A 91 1.93 5.21 -3.10
N MET A 92 1.74 5.07 -1.78
CA MET A 92 1.60 3.75 -1.14
C MET A 92 0.47 2.94 -1.81
N PRO A 93 0.78 1.77 -2.41
CA PRO A 93 -0.23 0.90 -3.01
C PRO A 93 -1.21 0.37 -1.96
N VAL A 94 -2.46 0.82 -2.00
CA VAL A 94 -3.53 0.32 -1.13
C VAL A 94 -4.61 -0.39 -1.93
N VAL A 95 -5.14 -1.46 -1.34
CA VAL A 95 -6.19 -2.27 -1.95
C VAL A 95 -7.55 -1.74 -1.50
N MET A 96 -8.36 -1.32 -2.48
CA MET A 96 -9.75 -0.94 -2.27
C MET A 96 -10.70 -2.04 -2.71
N ARG A 97 -11.71 -2.33 -1.86
CA ARG A 97 -12.80 -3.24 -2.19
C ARG A 97 -13.90 -2.52 -2.99
N GLN A 98 -14.19 -3.01 -4.20
CA GLN A 98 -15.24 -2.45 -5.04
C GLN A 98 -16.60 -3.11 -4.74
N TRP A 99 -17.25 -2.68 -3.66
CA TRP A 99 -18.52 -3.29 -3.21
C TRP A 99 -19.71 -3.12 -4.17
N ARG A 100 -19.62 -2.22 -5.16
CA ARG A 100 -20.70 -1.94 -6.13
C ARG A 100 -20.63 -2.73 -7.45
N GLN A 101 -19.56 -3.50 -7.68
CA GLN A 101 -19.52 -4.41 -8.83
C GLN A 101 -20.28 -5.69 -8.46
N ARG A 102 -21.55 -5.79 -8.90
CA ARG A 102 -22.41 -6.95 -8.63
C ARG A 102 -21.68 -8.27 -8.96
N GLY A 103 -21.45 -9.10 -7.95
CA GLY A 103 -21.13 -10.53 -8.10
C GLY A 103 -19.66 -10.91 -8.24
N LYS A 104 -18.70 -9.98 -8.10
CA LYS A 104 -17.27 -10.33 -7.98
C LYS A 104 -16.65 -9.56 -6.81
N ASP A 105 -15.79 -10.23 -6.04
CA ASP A 105 -14.91 -9.62 -5.03
C ASP A 105 -13.81 -8.78 -5.72
N ALA A 106 -14.23 -7.86 -6.59
CA ALA A 106 -13.35 -7.04 -7.39
C ALA A 106 -12.57 -6.09 -6.48
N ARG A 107 -11.25 -6.11 -6.62
CA ARG A 107 -10.34 -5.25 -5.88
C ARG A 107 -9.51 -4.44 -6.85
N THR A 108 -9.30 -3.20 -6.46
CA THR A 108 -8.49 -2.26 -7.23
C THR A 108 -7.33 -1.82 -6.36
N VAL A 109 -6.13 -1.78 -6.93
CA VAL A 109 -4.98 -1.18 -6.29
C VAL A 109 -4.95 0.29 -6.71
N VAL A 110 -4.90 1.19 -5.73
CA VAL A 110 -4.80 2.64 -5.96
C VAL A 110 -3.68 3.21 -5.09
N PRO A 111 -3.08 4.34 -5.46
CA PRO A 111 -2.23 5.10 -4.53
C PRO A 111 -3.08 5.61 -3.36
N LEU A 112 -2.51 5.63 -2.16
CA LEU A 112 -3.19 6.11 -0.95
C LEU A 112 -3.68 7.57 -1.07
N LEU A 113 -2.99 8.43 -1.82
CA LEU A 113 -3.42 9.80 -2.11
C LEU A 113 -4.84 9.89 -2.69
N ARG A 114 -5.34 8.85 -3.39
CA ARG A 114 -6.72 8.82 -3.92
C ARG A 114 -7.79 8.69 -2.84
N LEU A 115 -7.40 8.31 -1.63
CA LEU A 115 -8.31 8.12 -0.50
C LEU A 115 -8.41 9.38 0.37
N VAL A 116 -7.69 10.47 0.05
CA VAL A 116 -7.74 11.71 0.81
C VAL A 116 -9.16 12.28 0.78
N ASP A 117 -9.74 12.42 1.97
CA ASP A 117 -11.03 13.04 2.21
C ASP A 117 -10.91 14.38 2.96
N GLY A 118 -9.72 14.70 3.48
CA GLY A 118 -9.43 15.92 4.23
C GLY A 118 -9.98 15.92 5.66
N VAL A 119 -10.50 14.80 6.14
CA VAL A 119 -11.11 14.65 7.48
C VAL A 119 -10.40 13.57 8.28
N GLU A 120 -10.31 12.37 7.70
CA GLU A 120 -9.74 11.17 8.30
C GLU A 120 -8.46 10.72 7.60
N ILE A 121 -8.39 10.98 6.29
CA ILE A 121 -7.21 10.79 5.46
C ILE A 121 -6.85 12.16 4.87
N CYS A 122 -5.76 12.73 5.36
CA CYS A 122 -5.34 14.09 5.04
C CYS A 122 -4.01 14.08 4.30
N ARG A 123 -3.92 14.89 3.24
CA ARG A 123 -2.63 15.19 2.62
C ARG A 123 -1.86 16.16 3.52
N GLY A 124 -0.66 15.75 3.93
CA GLY A 124 0.29 16.56 4.68
C GLY A 124 1.15 17.45 3.79
N ALA A 125 2.13 18.10 4.42
CA ALA A 125 3.20 18.77 3.72
C ALA A 125 4.17 17.73 3.09
N ASP A 126 5.14 18.23 2.34
CA ASP A 126 6.25 17.39 1.92
C ASP A 126 7.13 17.07 3.13
N GLU A 127 7.34 15.77 3.38
CA GLU A 127 8.11 15.25 4.50
C GLU A 127 9.18 14.28 4.00
N VAL A 128 10.26 14.14 4.77
CA VAL A 128 11.25 13.09 4.54
C VAL A 128 10.77 11.84 5.25
N LEU A 129 10.40 10.81 4.48
CA LEU A 129 9.94 9.53 4.98
C LEU A 129 10.95 8.44 4.66
N ARG A 130 11.33 7.68 5.68
CA ARG A 130 11.99 6.39 5.47
C ARG A 130 10.92 5.35 5.15
N THR A 131 11.02 4.73 3.97
CA THR A 131 10.07 3.75 3.47
C THR A 131 10.70 2.38 3.29
N TYR A 132 9.86 1.36 3.43
CA TYR A 132 10.22 -0.05 3.39
C TYR A 132 9.37 -0.74 2.32
N THR A 133 10.03 -1.25 1.29
CA THR A 133 9.36 -2.01 0.22
C THR A 133 9.63 -3.50 0.44
N LEU A 134 8.55 -4.24 0.71
CA LEU A 134 8.57 -5.68 0.93
C LEU A 134 8.42 -6.42 -0.40
N GLN A 135 9.25 -7.42 -0.63
CA GLN A 135 9.20 -8.24 -1.84
C GLN A 135 8.99 -9.72 -1.50
N PHE A 136 8.11 -10.36 -2.26
CA PHE A 136 7.76 -11.78 -2.13
C PHE A 136 8.02 -12.53 -3.44
N ASP A 137 7.79 -13.84 -3.47
CA ASP A 137 7.93 -14.62 -4.71
C ASP A 137 6.93 -14.19 -5.78
N THR A 138 5.67 -14.01 -5.38
CA THR A 138 4.57 -13.52 -6.22
C THR A 138 3.92 -12.33 -5.54
N ASP A 139 3.14 -11.55 -6.29
CA ASP A 139 2.36 -10.43 -5.77
C ASP A 139 1.56 -10.82 -4.52
N GLN A 140 1.65 -10.01 -3.47
CA GLN A 140 0.95 -10.22 -2.20
C GLN A 140 0.20 -8.98 -1.77
N VAL A 141 -0.86 -9.21 -0.99
CA VAL A 141 -1.51 -8.17 -0.19
C VAL A 141 -1.15 -8.39 1.28
N VAL A 142 -0.47 -7.41 1.86
CA VAL A 142 0.02 -7.43 3.25
C VAL A 142 -0.88 -6.55 4.11
N TYR A 143 -1.08 -6.93 5.37
CA TYR A 143 -1.78 -6.10 6.35
C TYR A 143 -0.79 -5.19 7.07
N ALA A 144 -0.94 -3.88 6.88
CA ALA A 144 -0.04 -2.84 7.39
C ALA A 144 -0.84 -1.77 8.15
N ALA A 145 -0.74 -1.77 9.48
CA ALA A 145 -1.52 -0.89 10.37
C ALA A 145 -3.02 -0.83 10.01
N GLY A 146 -3.64 -1.96 9.69
CA GLY A 146 -5.06 -2.01 9.32
C GLY A 146 -5.39 -1.67 7.86
N LEU A 147 -4.40 -1.24 7.06
CA LEU A 147 -4.52 -1.15 5.60
C LEU A 147 -4.17 -2.49 4.93
N GLU A 148 -4.85 -2.80 3.85
CA GLU A 148 -4.39 -3.80 2.89
C GLU A 148 -3.47 -3.11 1.87
N VAL A 149 -2.19 -3.48 1.87
CA VAL A 149 -1.19 -2.88 1.00
C VAL A 149 -0.69 -3.89 -0.02
N PHE A 150 -0.54 -3.46 -1.27
CA PHE A 150 -0.02 -4.32 -2.33
C PHE A 150 1.51 -4.33 -2.34
N CYS A 151 2.10 -5.51 -2.50
CA CYS A 151 3.53 -5.74 -2.59
C CYS A 151 3.82 -6.63 -3.81
N ALA A 152 4.61 -6.14 -4.74
CA ALA A 152 4.97 -6.87 -5.96
C ALA A 152 5.86 -8.09 -5.66
N GLY A 153 5.70 -9.12 -6.50
CA GLY A 153 6.54 -10.30 -6.50
C GLY A 153 7.94 -10.06 -7.07
N THR A 154 8.76 -11.12 -7.08
CA THR A 154 10.07 -11.07 -7.72
C THR A 154 9.93 -10.82 -9.23
N GLY A 155 10.72 -9.87 -9.75
CA GLY A 155 10.79 -9.54 -11.18
C GLY A 155 10.15 -8.20 -11.59
N VAL A 156 9.44 -7.52 -10.70
CA VAL A 156 8.88 -6.17 -10.91
C VAL A 156 8.84 -5.45 -9.55
N ASP A 157 9.30 -4.19 -9.45
CA ASP A 157 9.04 -3.36 -8.26
C ASP A 157 7.64 -2.72 -8.30
N ASN A 158 7.16 -2.18 -7.18
CA ASN A 158 5.81 -1.63 -7.09
C ASN A 158 5.58 -0.48 -8.09
N GLU A 159 6.57 0.39 -8.29
CA GLU A 159 6.48 1.51 -9.24
C GLU A 159 6.32 1.03 -10.68
N THR A 160 7.13 0.06 -11.09
CA THR A 160 7.07 -0.57 -12.41
C THR A 160 5.76 -1.32 -12.60
N TRP A 161 5.22 -1.93 -11.54
CA TRP A 161 3.91 -2.60 -11.57
C TRP A 161 2.78 -1.60 -11.87
N PHE A 162 2.79 -0.43 -11.23
CA PHE A 162 1.82 0.64 -11.48
C PHE A 162 1.96 1.26 -12.88
N LYS A 163 3.19 1.54 -13.32
CA LYS A 163 3.46 2.11 -14.66
C LYS A 163 3.01 1.19 -15.80
N ARG A 164 2.88 -0.11 -15.54
CA ARG A 164 2.37 -1.09 -16.52
C ARG A 164 0.84 -1.10 -16.66
N GLY A 165 0.12 -0.24 -15.93
CA GLY A 165 -1.34 -0.13 -16.02
C GLY A 165 -2.10 -1.27 -15.32
N ASN A 166 -1.41 -2.07 -14.51
CA ASN A 166 -2.03 -3.10 -13.69
C ASN A 166 -2.76 -2.39 -12.52
N ILE A 167 -4.09 -2.36 -12.54
CA ILE A 167 -4.89 -1.76 -11.46
C ILE A 167 -5.89 -2.77 -10.84
N PHE A 168 -5.98 -3.96 -11.41
CA PHE A 168 -6.88 -5.02 -10.95
C PHE A 168 -6.09 -6.18 -10.37
N LEU A 169 -6.51 -6.65 -9.20
CA LEU A 169 -6.09 -7.94 -8.66
C LEU A 169 -7.05 -9.00 -9.23
N SER A 170 -6.51 -9.98 -9.95
CA SER A 170 -7.27 -11.08 -10.58
C SER A 170 -7.70 -12.14 -9.58
#